data_AF-A0AAU0VFP4-F1
#
_entry.id   AF-A0AAU0VFP4-F1
#
_cell.length_a   1.000
_cell.length_b   1.000
_cell.length_c   1.000
_cell.angle_alpha   90.00
_cell.angle_beta   90.00
_cell.angle_gamma   90.00
#
_symmetry.space_group_name_H-M   'P 1'
#
loop_
_entity.id
_entity.type
_entity.pdbx_description
1 polymer ?
#
loop_
_entity_poly.entity_id
_entity_poly.type
_entity_poly.pdbx_seq_one_letter_code
_entity_poly.pdbx_strand_id
1 'polypeptide(L)'
;MPAPPITITSEFSGSVVAKGATDDLSAQLLKHAGFQQIHDWHGRRHRLPTTTPLVDKVAIASHAAEMLRAARYDVDLPPSLDTARMSPPAHPLGPYAAGAELLRITDRIRAAQNGADLQRAVDHLLHPEHGALERVREALEAAGEQVNDLDEEAWALADRFGFASEFVSSAQSELTDAEVEMRLVGNAQQPQTETRTHYPTLPDHQVAALATSPAAAKAKVSPALGVEAAHSSTAVRPPHTPGPRR
;
A
#
# COMPACT_ATOMS: atom_id res chain seq x y z
N MET A 1 -25.10 45.48 -16.08
CA MET A 1 -25.50 44.06 -16.13
C MET A 1 -24.24 43.23 -16.01
N PRO A 2 -24.10 42.34 -15.01
CA PRO A 2 -22.97 41.42 -14.97
C PRO A 2 -22.98 40.54 -16.22
N ALA A 3 -21.80 40.22 -16.74
CA ALA A 3 -21.68 39.31 -17.86
C ALA A 3 -22.26 37.93 -17.47
N PRO A 4 -23.03 37.27 -18.35
CA PRO A 4 -23.53 35.93 -18.06
C PRO A 4 -22.36 34.96 -17.84
N PRO A 5 -22.49 33.98 -16.92
CA PRO A 5 -21.43 33.03 -16.65
C PRO A 5 -21.09 32.19 -17.89
N ILE A 6 -19.82 31.82 -18.03
CA ILE A 6 -19.37 30.90 -19.07
C ILE A 6 -19.67 29.47 -18.61
N THR A 7 -20.51 28.75 -19.34
CA THR A 7 -20.88 27.38 -18.99
C THR A 7 -20.17 26.39 -19.90
N ILE A 8 -19.43 25.43 -19.33
CA ILE A 8 -18.75 24.35 -20.06
C ILE A 8 -19.49 23.04 -19.76
N THR A 9 -20.17 22.44 -20.74
CA THR A 9 -21.01 21.25 -20.51
C THR A 9 -20.76 20.17 -21.55
N SER A 10 -20.97 18.91 -21.17
CA SER A 10 -21.08 17.80 -22.13
C SER A 10 -22.44 17.82 -22.83
N GLU A 11 -22.43 17.62 -24.14
CA GLU A 11 -23.62 17.39 -24.96
C GLU A 11 -23.86 15.89 -25.14
N PHE A 12 -25.10 15.52 -25.43
CA PHE A 12 -25.49 14.12 -25.68
C PHE A 12 -24.66 13.46 -26.80
N SER A 13 -24.13 14.25 -27.75
CA SER A 13 -23.25 13.77 -28.81
C SER A 13 -21.83 13.40 -28.31
N GLY A 14 -21.56 13.49 -27.01
CA GLY A 14 -20.24 13.23 -26.42
C GLY A 14 -19.22 14.35 -26.65
N SER A 15 -19.64 15.53 -27.10
CA SER A 15 -18.77 16.72 -27.20
C SER A 15 -18.89 17.58 -25.96
N VAL A 16 -17.84 18.35 -25.66
CA VAL A 16 -17.87 19.39 -24.64
C VAL A 16 -18.00 20.74 -25.32
N VAL A 17 -18.90 21.58 -24.85
CA VAL A 17 -19.18 22.89 -25.43
C VAL A 17 -19.16 23.97 -24.36
N ALA A 18 -18.46 25.06 -24.65
CA ALA A 18 -18.47 26.29 -23.88
C ALA A 18 -19.46 27.30 -24.48
N LYS A 19 -20.35 27.83 -23.64
CA LYS A 19 -21.36 28.86 -23.95
C LYS A 19 -21.09 30.10 -23.11
N GLY A 20 -21.52 31.27 -23.56
CA GLY A 20 -21.36 32.54 -22.80
C GLY A 20 -20.02 33.27 -23.02
N ALA A 21 -19.08 32.67 -23.76
CA ALA A 21 -17.82 33.30 -24.15
C ALA A 21 -17.99 34.29 -25.32
N THR A 22 -18.51 35.47 -25.03
CA THR A 22 -18.91 36.48 -26.03
C THR A 22 -17.78 37.43 -26.43
N ASP A 23 -16.77 37.61 -25.58
CA ASP A 23 -15.64 38.51 -25.83
C ASP A 23 -14.43 37.80 -26.46
N ASP A 24 -13.48 38.58 -26.98
CA ASP A 24 -12.34 38.03 -27.71
C ASP A 24 -11.28 37.40 -26.79
N LEU A 25 -11.21 37.80 -25.51
CA LEU A 25 -10.26 37.24 -24.55
C LEU A 25 -10.73 35.84 -24.12
N SER A 26 -12.00 35.67 -23.74
CA SER A 26 -12.55 34.35 -23.42
C SER A 26 -12.48 33.39 -24.62
N ALA A 27 -12.69 33.87 -25.84
CA ALA A 27 -12.51 33.10 -27.06
C ALA A 27 -11.06 32.66 -27.29
N GLN A 28 -10.08 33.53 -27.02
CA GLN A 28 -8.66 33.19 -27.12
C GLN A 28 -8.24 32.14 -26.08
N LEU A 29 -8.70 32.27 -24.83
CA LEU A 29 -8.43 31.31 -23.77
C LEU A 29 -9.01 29.93 -24.09
N LEU A 30 -10.24 29.88 -24.63
CA LEU A 30 -10.86 28.62 -25.06
C LEU A 30 -10.11 27.97 -26.22
N LYS A 31 -9.66 28.76 -27.21
CA LYS A 31 -8.82 28.25 -28.31
C LYS A 31 -7.48 27.72 -27.81
N HIS A 32 -6.85 28.43 -26.88
CA HIS A 32 -5.60 28.02 -26.26
C HIS A 32 -5.75 26.69 -25.50
N ALA A 33 -6.87 26.49 -24.82
CA ALA A 33 -7.18 25.22 -24.16
C ALA A 33 -7.38 24.05 -25.14
N GLY A 34 -7.68 24.33 -26.41
CA GLY A 34 -7.96 23.29 -27.43
C GLY A 34 -9.41 23.24 -27.91
N PHE A 35 -10.26 24.19 -27.50
CA PHE A 35 -11.60 24.31 -28.07
C PHE A 35 -11.56 24.93 -29.48
N GLN A 36 -12.40 24.42 -30.37
CA GLN A 36 -12.58 24.96 -31.71
C GLN A 36 -13.78 25.89 -31.72
N GLN A 37 -13.62 27.09 -32.28
CA GLN A 37 -14.72 28.01 -32.46
C GLN A 37 -15.66 27.50 -33.55
N ILE A 38 -16.94 27.42 -33.23
CA ILE A 38 -18.02 27.10 -34.16
C ILE A 38 -18.96 28.30 -34.24
N HIS A 39 -19.49 28.54 -35.43
CA HIS A 39 -20.59 29.49 -35.65
C HIS A 39 -21.84 28.68 -35.95
N ASP A 40 -22.78 28.66 -35.02
CA ASP A 40 -24.10 28.06 -35.20
C ASP A 40 -25.20 29.13 -35.03
N TRP A 41 -26.46 28.73 -35.15
CA TRP A 41 -27.60 29.64 -34.98
C TRP A 41 -27.70 30.24 -33.57
N HIS A 42 -26.90 29.77 -32.60
CA HIS A 42 -26.79 30.30 -31.24
C HIS A 42 -25.60 31.27 -31.06
N GLY A 43 -24.91 31.65 -32.15
CA GLY A 43 -23.83 32.62 -32.13
C GLY A 43 -22.44 31.99 -31.98
N ARG A 44 -21.52 32.73 -31.35
CA ARG A 44 -20.14 32.29 -31.15
C ARG A 44 -20.09 31.24 -30.03
N ARG A 45 -19.74 30.00 -30.37
CA ARG A 45 -19.55 28.90 -29.41
C ARG A 45 -18.19 28.25 -29.61
N HIS A 46 -17.74 27.52 -28.59
CA HIS A 46 -16.47 26.81 -28.64
C HIS A 46 -16.70 25.36 -28.24
N ARG A 47 -16.22 24.41 -29.04
CA ARG A 47 -16.50 22.98 -28.89
C ARG A 47 -15.23 22.16 -28.99
N LEU A 48 -15.13 21.11 -28.17
CA LEU A 48 -14.14 20.05 -28.37
C LEU A 48 -14.62 19.04 -29.42
N PRO A 49 -13.72 18.57 -30.30
CA PRO A 49 -14.02 17.50 -31.25
C PRO A 49 -14.66 16.28 -30.57
N THR A 50 -15.63 15.65 -31.22
CA THR A 50 -16.24 14.39 -30.71
C THR A 50 -15.21 13.27 -30.64
N THR A 51 -14.18 13.32 -31.49
CA THR A 51 -13.09 12.36 -31.58
C THR A 51 -12.07 12.44 -30.43
N THR A 52 -12.08 13.53 -29.64
CA THR A 52 -11.18 13.66 -28.49
C THR A 52 -11.52 12.57 -27.44
N PRO A 53 -10.54 11.82 -26.92
CA PRO A 53 -10.76 10.86 -25.84
C PRO A 53 -11.41 11.49 -24.60
N LEU A 54 -12.18 10.73 -23.82
CA LEU A 54 -12.91 11.26 -22.67
C LEU A 54 -11.96 11.85 -21.61
N VAL A 55 -10.84 11.18 -21.33
CA VAL A 55 -9.82 11.66 -20.37
C VAL A 55 -9.28 13.02 -20.81
N ASP A 56 -8.96 13.15 -22.10
CA ASP A 56 -8.45 14.40 -22.67
C ASP A 56 -9.52 15.50 -22.67
N LYS A 57 -10.79 15.15 -22.96
CA LYS A 57 -11.91 16.11 -22.87
C LYS A 57 -12.06 16.69 -21.47
N VAL A 58 -11.93 15.85 -20.43
CA VAL A 58 -11.99 16.28 -19.03
C VAL A 58 -10.79 17.18 -18.70
N ALA A 59 -9.58 16.76 -19.06
CA ALA A 59 -8.37 17.54 -18.83
C ALA A 59 -8.42 18.92 -19.50
N ILE A 60 -8.82 18.96 -20.77
CA ILE A 60 -8.95 20.19 -21.54
C ILE A 60 -10.06 21.10 -20.97
N ALA A 61 -11.22 20.53 -20.62
CA ALA A 61 -12.33 21.31 -20.05
C ALA A 61 -11.98 21.92 -18.68
N SER A 62 -11.26 21.16 -17.84
CA SER A 62 -10.78 21.62 -16.54
C SER A 62 -9.75 22.73 -16.68
N HIS A 63 -8.75 22.53 -17.54
CA HIS A 63 -7.73 23.53 -17.80
C HIS A 63 -8.32 24.83 -18.38
N ALA A 64 -9.29 24.72 -19.29
CA ALA A 64 -10.03 25.88 -19.79
C ALA A 64 -10.75 26.65 -18.68
N ALA A 65 -11.42 25.93 -17.77
CA ALA A 65 -12.11 26.55 -16.64
C ALA A 65 -11.13 27.27 -15.68
N GLU A 66 -9.96 26.69 -15.43
CA GLU A 66 -8.91 27.34 -14.63
C GLU A 66 -8.43 28.64 -15.26
N MET A 67 -8.11 28.63 -16.56
CA MET A 67 -7.67 29.83 -17.27
C MET A 67 -8.74 30.94 -17.27
N LEU A 68 -10.01 30.57 -17.50
CA LEU A 68 -11.11 31.53 -17.48
C LEU A 68 -11.34 32.09 -16.07
N ARG A 69 -11.27 31.28 -15.02
CA ARG A 69 -11.36 31.76 -13.62
C ARG A 69 -10.18 32.66 -13.25
N ALA A 70 -8.97 32.33 -13.69
CA ALA A 70 -7.78 33.16 -13.50
C ALA A 70 -7.95 34.53 -14.17
N ALA A 71 -8.60 34.58 -15.34
CA ALA A 71 -9.00 35.79 -16.03
C ALA A 71 -10.26 36.48 -15.46
N ARG A 72 -10.73 36.06 -14.27
CA ARG A 72 -11.87 36.63 -13.54
C ARG A 72 -13.26 36.43 -14.18
N TYR A 73 -13.40 35.47 -15.09
CA TYR A 73 -14.72 35.03 -15.55
C TYR A 73 -15.38 34.12 -14.50
N ASP A 74 -16.70 34.24 -14.39
CA ASP A 74 -17.51 33.24 -13.69
C ASP A 74 -17.70 32.02 -14.60
N VAL A 75 -17.39 30.83 -14.10
CA VAL A 75 -17.35 29.60 -14.90
C VAL A 75 -18.11 28.47 -14.21
N ASP A 76 -19.19 28.06 -14.84
CA ASP A 76 -19.95 26.87 -14.48
C ASP A 76 -19.39 25.64 -15.20
N LEU A 77 -18.77 24.75 -14.43
CA LEU A 77 -18.18 23.49 -14.90
C LEU A 77 -18.79 22.34 -14.07
N PRO A 78 -19.48 21.37 -14.70
CA PRO A 78 -20.05 20.24 -13.99
C PRO A 78 -18.94 19.35 -13.43
N PRO A 79 -19.15 18.69 -12.26
CA PRO A 79 -18.14 17.87 -11.61
C PRO A 79 -17.57 16.74 -12.48
N SER A 80 -18.34 16.25 -13.45
CA SER A 80 -17.93 15.21 -14.40
C SER A 80 -16.93 15.69 -15.46
N LEU A 81 -16.61 16.98 -15.49
CA LEU A 81 -15.62 17.58 -16.39
C LEU A 81 -14.49 18.28 -15.61
N ASP A 82 -14.44 18.08 -14.29
CA ASP A 82 -13.47 18.70 -13.38
C ASP A 82 -12.42 17.65 -12.94
N THR A 83 -11.19 17.77 -13.42
CA THR A 83 -10.06 16.90 -13.09
C THR A 83 -9.71 16.95 -11.61
N ALA A 84 -9.94 18.06 -10.91
CA ALA A 84 -9.70 18.17 -9.48
C ALA A 84 -10.67 17.30 -8.66
N ARG A 85 -11.80 16.89 -9.26
CA ARG A 85 -12.78 15.99 -8.66
C ARG A 85 -12.81 14.59 -9.29
N MET A 86 -12.35 14.44 -10.54
CA MET A 86 -12.20 13.14 -11.22
C MET A 86 -10.89 12.43 -10.86
N SER A 87 -9.86 13.17 -10.46
CA SER A 87 -8.81 12.60 -9.61
C SER A 87 -9.42 12.42 -8.22
N PRO A 88 -9.26 11.25 -7.57
CA PRO A 88 -9.66 11.11 -6.18
C PRO A 88 -9.01 12.25 -5.37
N PRO A 89 -9.70 12.83 -4.37
CA PRO A 89 -9.13 13.90 -3.57
C PRO A 89 -7.73 13.46 -3.14
N ALA A 90 -6.72 14.27 -3.46
CA ALA A 90 -5.36 14.04 -3.04
C ALA A 90 -5.38 13.88 -1.51
N HIS A 91 -5.38 12.62 -1.08
CA HIS A 91 -5.38 12.13 0.29
C HIS A 91 -6.54 12.65 1.17
N PRO A 92 -7.52 11.79 1.55
CA PRO A 92 -8.64 12.16 2.43
C PRO A 92 -8.22 12.66 3.84
N LEU A 93 -6.92 12.67 4.14
CA LEU A 93 -6.33 13.11 5.40
C LEU A 93 -5.45 14.37 5.27
N GLY A 94 -5.45 15.04 4.11
CA GLY A 94 -4.72 16.31 3.91
C GLY A 94 -3.22 16.19 4.26
N PRO A 95 -2.69 16.98 5.22
CA PRO A 95 -1.27 16.92 5.61
C PRO A 95 -0.81 15.55 6.13
N TYR A 96 -1.74 14.66 6.51
CA TYR A 96 -1.44 13.33 7.02
C TYR A 96 -1.50 12.23 5.95
N ALA A 97 -1.41 12.62 4.68
CA ALA A 97 -1.31 11.75 3.52
C ALA A 97 -0.32 10.58 3.71
N ALA A 98 0.91 10.87 4.14
CA ALA A 98 1.95 9.86 4.35
C ALA A 98 1.56 8.84 5.43
N GLY A 99 0.92 9.29 6.51
CA GLY A 99 0.41 8.41 7.56
C GLY A 99 -0.71 7.49 7.04
N ALA A 100 -1.53 7.96 6.11
CA ALA A 100 -2.56 7.15 5.45
C ALA A 100 -1.95 6.00 4.64
N GLU A 101 -0.85 6.26 3.92
CA GLU A 101 -0.17 5.24 3.13
C GLU A 101 0.53 4.20 4.03
N LEU A 102 1.17 4.63 5.13
CA LEU A 102 1.72 3.72 6.13
C LEU A 102 0.64 2.81 6.75
N LEU A 103 -0.54 3.36 7.02
CA LEU A 103 -1.67 2.57 7.52
C LEU A 103 -2.14 1.55 6.46
N ARG A 104 -2.20 1.92 5.18
CA ARG A 104 -2.54 0.98 4.10
C ARG A 104 -1.53 -0.16 3.97
N ILE A 105 -0.23 0.11 4.13
CA ILE A 105 0.80 -0.94 4.17
C ILE A 105 0.53 -1.87 5.35
N THR A 106 0.26 -1.32 6.53
CA THR A 106 -0.07 -2.09 7.73
C THR A 106 -1.29 -2.99 7.53
N ASP A 107 -2.34 -2.46 6.91
CA ASP A 107 -3.56 -3.22 6.62
C ASP A 107 -3.32 -4.33 5.59
N ARG A 108 -2.46 -4.11 4.58
CA ARG A 108 -2.05 -5.17 3.64
C ARG A 108 -1.26 -6.28 4.33
N ILE A 109 -0.34 -5.94 5.23
CA ILE A 109 0.40 -6.93 6.03
C ILE A 109 -0.59 -7.77 6.86
N ARG A 110 -1.56 -7.14 7.52
CA ARG A 110 -2.60 -7.84 8.30
C ARG A 110 -3.53 -8.70 7.44
N ALA A 111 -3.77 -8.29 6.20
CA ALA A 111 -4.67 -8.98 5.27
C ALA A 111 -3.98 -10.08 4.44
N ALA A 112 -2.65 -10.22 4.53
CA ALA A 112 -1.90 -11.19 3.75
C ALA A 112 -2.36 -12.63 4.06
N GLN A 113 -2.70 -13.39 3.02
CA GLN A 113 -3.24 -14.75 3.16
C GLN A 113 -2.16 -15.84 3.02
N ASN A 114 -0.98 -15.48 2.55
CA ASN A 114 0.16 -16.38 2.32
C ASN A 114 1.48 -15.59 2.35
N GLY A 115 2.60 -16.32 2.35
CA GLY A 115 3.94 -15.73 2.40
C GLY A 115 4.27 -14.79 1.24
N ALA A 116 3.76 -15.06 0.03
CA ALA A 116 4.01 -14.20 -1.12
C ALA A 116 3.27 -12.85 -1.01
N ASP A 117 2.04 -12.85 -0.48
CA ASP A 117 1.30 -11.61 -0.23
C ASP A 117 1.92 -10.82 0.93
N LEU A 118 2.40 -11.51 1.96
CA LEU A 118 3.11 -10.90 3.08
C LEU A 118 4.42 -10.28 2.60
N GLN A 119 5.22 -11.01 1.83
CA GLN A 119 6.48 -10.55 1.25
C GLN A 119 6.26 -9.27 0.42
N ARG A 120 5.26 -9.26 -0.46
CA ARG A 120 4.95 -8.07 -1.28
C ARG A 120 4.54 -6.87 -0.43
N ALA A 121 3.77 -7.08 0.63
CA ALA A 121 3.37 -6.01 1.54
C ALA A 121 4.55 -5.46 2.35
N VAL A 122 5.47 -6.34 2.77
CA VAL A 122 6.69 -5.98 3.51
C VAL A 122 7.73 -5.33 2.59
N ASP A 123 7.85 -5.73 1.33
CA ASP A 123 8.72 -5.08 0.33
C ASP A 123 8.37 -3.58 0.22
N HIS A 124 7.09 -3.22 0.20
CA HIS A 124 6.69 -1.80 0.20
C HIS A 124 7.14 -1.02 1.45
N LEU A 125 7.42 -1.71 2.56
CA LEU A 125 7.96 -1.10 3.78
C LEU A 125 9.49 -1.01 3.74
N LEU A 126 10.16 -2.07 3.29
CA LEU A 126 11.60 -2.29 3.43
C LEU A 126 12.41 -2.07 2.16
N HIS A 127 11.79 -1.86 1.00
CA HIS A 127 12.50 -1.70 -0.28
C HIS A 127 13.63 -0.68 -0.14
N PRO A 128 14.88 -1.02 -0.52
CA PRO A 128 16.06 -0.24 -0.17
C PRO A 128 16.01 1.21 -0.67
N GLU A 129 15.46 1.43 -1.87
CA GLU A 129 15.39 2.76 -2.47
C GLU A 129 14.00 3.41 -2.40
N HIS A 130 12.95 2.64 -2.13
CA HIS A 130 11.56 3.08 -2.36
C HIS A 130 10.61 2.71 -1.21
N GLY A 131 11.12 2.02 -0.20
CA GLY A 131 10.36 1.58 0.95
C GLY A 131 9.94 2.76 1.81
N ALA A 132 8.86 2.58 2.55
CA ALA A 132 8.37 3.62 3.42
C ALA A 132 9.37 3.98 4.54
N LEU A 133 10.19 3.03 5.02
CA LEU A 133 11.25 3.33 6.00
C LEU A 133 12.36 4.21 5.39
N GLU A 134 12.69 4.03 4.11
CA GLU A 134 13.68 4.88 3.44
C GLU A 134 13.20 6.33 3.34
N ARG A 135 11.92 6.51 2.97
CA ARG A 135 11.29 7.85 2.95
C ARG A 135 11.27 8.51 4.34
N VAL A 136 11.12 7.72 5.41
CA VAL A 136 11.18 8.23 6.79
C VAL A 136 12.61 8.61 7.17
N ARG A 137 13.62 7.80 6.83
CA ARG A 137 15.04 8.10 7.04
C ARG A 137 15.42 9.42 6.36
N GLU A 138 15.11 9.56 5.08
CA GLU A 138 15.37 10.77 4.28
C GLU A 138 14.68 12.01 4.89
N ALA A 139 13.42 11.87 5.34
CA ALA A 139 12.68 12.99 5.93
C ALA A 139 13.29 13.45 7.28
N LEU A 140 13.82 12.52 8.07
CA LEU A 140 14.51 12.85 9.33
C LEU A 140 15.84 13.54 9.07
N GLU A 141 16.62 13.06 8.10
CA GLU A 141 17.88 13.68 7.67
C GLU A 141 17.65 15.12 7.19
N ALA A 142 16.69 15.32 6.27
CA ALA A 142 16.32 16.63 5.76
C ALA A 142 15.80 17.57 6.88
N ALA A 143 15.09 17.04 7.89
CA ALA A 143 14.66 17.84 9.03
C ALA A 143 15.85 18.31 9.88
N GLY A 144 16.86 17.46 10.10
CA GLY A 144 18.09 17.82 10.79
C GLY A 144 18.88 18.91 10.05
N GLU A 145 19.07 18.74 8.74
CA GLU A 145 19.70 19.74 7.87
C GLU A 145 18.95 21.07 7.90
N GLN A 146 17.62 21.03 7.77
CA GLN A 146 16.81 22.24 7.74
C GLN A 146 16.80 22.99 9.09
N VAL A 147 16.85 22.27 10.22
CA VAL A 147 17.01 22.89 11.54
C VAL A 147 18.33 23.65 11.60
N ASN A 148 19.41 23.04 11.12
CA ASN A 148 20.72 23.65 11.11
C ASN A 148 20.80 24.90 10.21
N ASP A 149 20.19 24.84 9.02
CA ASP A 149 20.15 25.97 8.09
C ASP A 149 19.35 27.17 8.63
N LEU A 150 18.33 26.90 9.45
CA LEU A 150 17.48 27.94 10.04
C LEU A 150 18.10 28.58 11.28
N ASP A 151 18.79 27.77 12.09
CA ASP A 151 19.46 28.21 13.31
C ASP A 151 20.69 27.34 13.54
N GLU A 152 21.85 27.88 13.19
CA GLU A 152 23.13 27.21 13.42
C GLU A 152 23.27 26.85 14.91
N GLU A 153 22.86 27.68 15.87
CA GLU A 153 23.01 27.35 17.30
C GLU A 153 22.14 26.16 17.77
N ALA A 154 21.18 25.72 16.97
CA ALA A 154 20.29 24.59 17.26
C ALA A 154 20.91 23.21 16.96
N TRP A 155 22.24 23.09 16.92
CA TRP A 155 22.98 21.84 16.65
C TRP A 155 22.46 20.62 17.42
N ALA A 156 22.16 20.77 18.71
CA ALA A 156 21.67 19.65 19.53
C ALA A 156 20.31 19.10 19.08
N LEU A 157 19.47 19.93 18.45
CA LEU A 157 18.21 19.49 17.87
C LEU A 157 18.42 18.82 16.51
N ALA A 158 19.30 19.38 15.67
CA ALA A 158 19.70 18.78 14.40
C ALA A 158 20.31 17.38 14.60
N ASP A 159 21.22 17.23 15.57
CA ASP A 159 21.83 15.96 15.95
C ASP A 159 20.79 14.90 16.33
N ARG A 160 19.71 15.29 17.04
CA ARG A 160 18.65 14.34 17.41
C ARG A 160 17.92 13.77 16.20
N PHE A 161 17.72 14.57 15.15
CA PHE A 161 17.14 14.10 13.90
C PHE A 161 18.12 13.19 13.14
N GLY A 162 19.40 13.55 13.09
CA GLY A 162 20.44 12.68 12.54
C GLY A 162 20.57 11.33 13.25
N PHE A 163 20.55 11.31 14.58
CA PHE A 163 20.51 10.04 15.32
C PHE A 163 19.25 9.22 15.02
N ALA A 164 18.11 9.87 14.85
CA ALA A 164 16.87 9.18 14.50
C ALA A 164 16.93 8.54 13.10
N SER A 165 17.51 9.22 12.09
CA SER A 165 17.70 8.63 10.76
C SER A 165 18.64 7.42 10.80
N GLU A 166 19.72 7.48 11.59
CA GLU A 166 20.64 6.34 11.78
C GLU A 166 19.97 5.13 12.43
N PHE A 167 19.07 5.34 13.39
CA PHE A 167 18.28 4.25 13.98
C PHE A 167 17.36 3.59 12.95
N VAL A 168 16.72 4.36 12.08
CA VAL A 168 15.86 3.81 11.01
C VAL A 168 16.70 3.00 10.02
N SER A 169 17.86 3.53 9.59
CA SER A 169 18.81 2.84 8.72
C SER A 169 19.31 1.51 9.31
N SER A 170 19.62 1.52 10.62
CA SER A 170 20.04 0.32 11.35
C SER A 170 18.94 -0.74 11.38
N ALA A 171 17.69 -0.33 11.63
CA ALA A 171 16.54 -1.22 11.63
C ALA A 171 16.25 -1.80 10.23
N GLN A 172 16.38 -1.01 9.16
CA GLN A 172 16.26 -1.49 7.78
C GLN A 172 17.32 -2.54 7.45
N SER A 173 18.58 -2.28 7.85
CA SER A 173 19.70 -3.19 7.63
C SER A 173 19.49 -4.54 8.32
N GLU A 174 19.02 -4.54 9.57
CA GLU A 174 18.69 -5.77 10.31
C GLU A 174 17.60 -6.61 9.62
N LEU A 175 16.65 -5.95 8.96
CA LEU A 175 15.50 -6.61 8.33
C LEU A 175 15.72 -6.99 6.86
N THR A 176 16.87 -6.67 6.28
CA THR A 176 17.13 -6.90 4.83
C THR A 176 17.05 -8.38 4.46
N ASP A 177 17.53 -9.28 5.32
CA ASP A 177 17.51 -10.73 5.08
C ASP A 177 16.17 -11.40 5.47
N ALA A 178 15.30 -10.69 6.19
CA ALA A 178 14.03 -11.24 6.69
C ALA A 178 13.04 -11.58 5.56
N GLU A 179 13.18 -10.95 4.38
CA GLU A 179 12.32 -11.21 3.22
C GLU A 179 12.46 -12.66 2.71
N VAL A 180 13.66 -13.25 2.81
CA VAL A 180 13.92 -14.64 2.42
C VAL A 180 13.22 -15.61 3.38
N GLU A 181 13.24 -15.31 4.68
CA GLU A 181 12.55 -16.11 5.70
C GLU A 181 11.02 -16.03 5.54
N MET A 182 10.48 -14.88 5.15
CA MET A 182 9.04 -14.69 4.93
C MET A 182 8.48 -15.55 3.80
N ARG A 183 9.27 -15.88 2.76
CA ARG A 183 8.85 -16.81 1.69
C ARG A 183 8.60 -18.24 2.20
N LEU A 184 9.19 -18.61 3.33
CA LEU A 184 8.98 -19.91 3.96
C LEU A 184 7.70 -19.95 4.81
N VAL A 185 7.20 -18.78 5.23
CA VAL A 185 5.96 -18.62 5.99
C VAL A 185 4.76 -18.87 5.07
N GLY A 186 3.96 -19.90 5.37
CA GLY A 186 2.79 -20.30 4.58
C GLY A 186 3.01 -21.49 3.63
N ASN A 187 4.26 -21.78 3.24
CA ASN A 187 4.59 -23.03 2.53
C ASN A 187 4.53 -24.25 3.46
N ALA A 188 4.76 -24.06 4.76
CA ALA A 188 4.64 -25.11 5.78
C ALA A 188 3.18 -25.56 6.05
N GLN A 189 2.17 -24.82 5.57
CA GLN A 189 0.76 -25.09 5.86
C GLN A 189 0.00 -25.75 4.70
N GLN A 190 0.64 -26.04 3.57
CA GLN A 190 0.05 -26.96 2.59
C GLN A 190 0.33 -28.39 3.08
N PRO A 191 -0.68 -29.13 3.59
CA PRO A 191 -0.50 -30.57 3.73
C PRO A 191 -0.16 -31.08 2.34
N GLN A 192 0.99 -31.75 2.24
CA GLN A 192 1.27 -32.60 1.11
C GLN A 192 0.13 -33.61 1.06
N THR A 193 -0.89 -33.35 0.25
CA THR A 193 -1.89 -34.33 -0.09
C THR A 193 -1.11 -35.41 -0.80
N GLU A 194 -0.75 -36.45 -0.05
CA GLU A 194 -0.09 -37.65 -0.51
C GLU A 194 -0.86 -38.15 -1.73
N THR A 195 -0.36 -37.81 -2.92
CA THR A 195 -0.79 -38.46 -4.14
C THR A 195 -0.04 -39.79 -4.17
N ARG A 196 -0.46 -40.70 -3.28
CA ARG A 196 -0.13 -42.12 -3.32
C ARG A 196 -0.89 -42.73 -4.49
N THR A 197 -0.51 -42.38 -5.71
CA THR A 197 -0.91 -43.10 -6.91
C THR A 197 0.07 -44.24 -7.14
N HIS A 198 -0.34 -45.40 -6.63
CA HIS A 198 -0.23 -46.70 -7.29
C HIS A 198 1.06 -47.01 -8.07
N TYR A 199 1.90 -47.83 -7.44
CA TYR A 199 2.79 -48.76 -8.14
C TYR A 199 2.03 -49.56 -9.20
N PRO A 200 2.55 -49.72 -10.42
CA PRO A 200 2.10 -50.76 -11.32
C PRO A 200 2.78 -52.08 -10.93
N THR A 201 1.97 -53.03 -10.47
CA THR A 201 2.32 -54.45 -10.34
C THR A 201 2.49 -55.06 -11.72
N LEU A 202 3.59 -55.79 -11.95
CA LEU A 202 3.69 -56.80 -13.00
C LEU A 202 4.21 -58.12 -12.38
N PRO A 203 3.83 -59.28 -12.95
CA PRO A 203 3.63 -60.51 -12.18
C PRO A 203 4.76 -61.55 -12.31
N ASP A 204 4.71 -62.49 -11.35
CA ASP A 204 5.14 -63.89 -11.37
C ASP A 204 6.56 -64.26 -11.85
N HIS A 205 7.41 -64.57 -10.87
CA HIS A 205 8.21 -65.80 -10.94
C HIS A 205 8.15 -66.55 -9.61
N GLN A 206 7.74 -67.81 -9.73
CA GLN A 206 7.39 -68.75 -8.70
C GLN A 206 8.63 -69.57 -8.25
N VAL A 207 8.52 -70.11 -7.02
CA VAL A 207 9.27 -71.25 -6.44
C VAL A 207 10.59 -70.97 -5.71
N ALA A 208 10.54 -71.02 -4.37
CA ALA A 208 11.25 -72.03 -3.58
C ALA A 208 10.72 -72.06 -2.14
N ALA A 209 10.19 -73.20 -1.75
CA ALA A 209 9.76 -73.52 -0.39
C ALA A 209 10.95 -73.86 0.52
N LEU A 210 10.82 -73.61 1.83
CA LEU A 210 11.27 -74.52 2.89
C LEU A 210 10.67 -74.09 4.26
N ALA A 211 10.21 -75.11 5.00
CA ALA A 211 9.41 -75.10 6.23
C ALA A 211 10.19 -74.60 7.48
N THR A 212 9.60 -74.21 8.62
CA THR A 212 8.81 -74.98 9.63
C THR A 212 8.30 -73.96 10.68
N SER A 213 7.00 -73.86 11.02
CA SER A 213 6.26 -74.46 12.17
C SER A 213 6.73 -74.02 13.59
N PRO A 214 5.92 -74.13 14.67
CA PRO A 214 4.69 -73.40 15.03
C PRO A 214 4.72 -72.79 16.47
N ALA A 215 3.81 -71.86 16.76
CA ALA A 215 3.25 -71.55 18.09
C ALA A 215 4.19 -71.25 19.29
N ALA A 216 4.23 -69.97 19.70
CA ALA A 216 4.47 -69.60 21.10
C ALA A 216 3.47 -68.52 21.55
N ALA A 217 2.48 -69.03 22.29
CA ALA A 217 1.84 -68.43 23.46
C ALA A 217 1.24 -67.01 23.39
N LYS A 218 -0.10 -67.01 23.34
CA LYS A 218 -0.99 -66.07 24.03
C LYS A 218 -0.52 -65.75 25.47
N ALA A 219 -0.56 -64.48 25.85
CA ALA A 219 -0.99 -63.97 27.16
C ALA A 219 -1.25 -62.45 26.98
N LYS A 220 -2.48 -61.97 26.76
CA LYS A 220 -3.48 -61.58 27.78
C LYS A 220 -2.89 -61.27 29.16
N VAL A 221 -2.99 -60.01 29.58
CA VAL A 221 -3.57 -59.50 30.85
C VAL A 221 -2.97 -58.10 31.15
N SER A 222 -3.81 -57.06 31.06
CA SER A 222 -3.74 -55.84 31.89
C SER A 222 -4.61 -56.09 33.15
N PRO A 223 -4.74 -55.21 34.18
CA PRO A 223 -4.01 -53.99 34.61
C PRO A 223 -3.74 -53.98 36.16
N ALA A 224 -3.31 -52.83 36.73
CA ALA A 224 -3.56 -52.26 38.09
C ALA A 224 -2.29 -51.62 38.70
N LEU A 225 -2.23 -50.32 39.03
CA LEU A 225 -2.81 -49.54 40.16
C LEU A 225 -2.15 -49.81 41.54
N GLY A 226 -1.63 -48.74 42.18
CA GLY A 226 -1.19 -48.68 43.59
C GLY A 226 0.20 -48.02 43.76
N VAL A 227 0.36 -46.72 44.10
CA VAL A 227 0.06 -45.95 45.34
C VAL A 227 1.23 -45.93 46.35
N GLU A 228 1.71 -44.70 46.63
CA GLU A 228 2.37 -44.15 47.85
C GLU A 228 3.69 -44.77 48.37
N ALA A 229 4.61 -44.07 49.05
CA ALA A 229 4.66 -42.70 49.60
C ALA A 229 6.11 -42.32 50.02
N ALA A 230 6.29 -40.98 50.13
CA ALA A 230 7.03 -40.21 51.16
C ALA A 230 8.56 -40.31 51.31
N HIS A 231 9.19 -39.12 51.29
CA HIS A 231 10.01 -38.46 52.32
C HIS A 231 10.56 -37.16 51.66
N SER A 232 10.80 -35.98 52.24
CA SER A 232 10.53 -35.28 53.50
C SER A 232 11.00 -33.81 53.30
N SER A 233 10.28 -32.84 53.86
CA SER A 233 10.59 -31.43 54.27
C SER A 233 11.93 -30.77 53.87
N THR A 234 12.05 -29.45 53.60
CA THR A 234 11.68 -28.29 54.45
C THR A 234 11.88 -26.96 53.69
N ALA A 235 11.14 -25.91 54.08
CA ALA A 235 11.17 -24.53 53.55
C ALA A 235 12.42 -23.69 53.91
N VAL A 236 12.67 -22.58 53.18
CA VAL A 236 13.01 -21.21 53.68
C VAL A 236 13.24 -20.22 52.50
N ARG A 237 12.87 -18.95 52.76
CA ARG A 237 12.70 -17.71 51.94
C ARG A 237 13.94 -17.17 51.15
N PRO A 238 13.75 -16.15 50.28
CA PRO A 238 14.75 -15.66 49.30
C PRO A 238 15.61 -14.49 49.84
N PRO A 239 16.73 -14.16 49.18
CA PRO A 239 17.46 -12.93 49.43
C PRO A 239 17.21 -11.84 48.37
N HIS A 240 17.06 -10.61 48.87
CA HIS A 240 17.17 -9.34 48.16
C HIS A 240 18.62 -9.07 47.72
N THR A 241 18.80 -8.30 46.66
CA THR A 241 20.07 -7.63 46.34
C THR A 241 19.89 -6.14 45.99
N PRO A 242 20.93 -5.32 46.19
CA PRO A 242 20.84 -3.86 46.40
C PRO A 242 21.32 -3.03 45.18
N GLY A 243 20.93 -1.76 45.12
CA GLY A 243 21.43 -0.80 44.12
C GLY A 243 22.71 -0.06 44.52
N PRO A 244 23.28 0.75 43.60
CA PRO A 244 23.93 2.03 43.89
C PRO A 244 23.37 3.17 43.00
N ARG A 245 22.97 4.35 43.48
CA ARG A 245 23.71 5.53 44.00
C ARG A 245 24.52 6.34 42.95
N ARG A 246 23.99 7.56 42.73
CA ARG A 246 24.60 8.88 42.44
C ARG A 246 25.65 9.00 41.35
#